data_AF-A0A514YRG7-F1
#
_entry.id   AF-A0A514YRG7-F1
#
_cell.length_a   1.000
_cell.length_b   1.000
_cell.length_c   1.000
_cell.angle_alpha   90.00
_cell.angle_beta   90.00
_cell.angle_gamma   90.00
#
_symmetry.space_group_name_H-M   'P 1'
#
loop_
_entity.id
_entity.type
_entity.pdbx_description
1 polymer ?
#
loop_
_entity_poly.entity_id
_entity_poly.type
_entity_poly.pdbx_seq_one_letter_code
_entity_poly.pdbx_strand_id
1 'polypeptide(L)'
;MDAASDEEVVAPIKRRGKRKPRPADLPRIEIIHELPEHELTCICGCRKHTIGEEVSEQLEIVPMQIRVIKHVRKVYGCRDCEMAPVTADKPAQLIEKSMASPSVLAMLLTIK
;
A
#
# COMPACT_ATOMS: atom_id res chain seq x y z
N MET A 1 37.77 -26.90 32.48
CA MET A 1 36.88 -26.93 31.31
C MET A 1 35.58 -27.43 31.89
N ASP A 2 34.55 -26.59 32.02
CA ASP A 2 33.79 -26.08 30.89
C ASP A 2 33.29 -24.64 31.05
N ALA A 3 33.05 -24.04 29.90
CA ALA A 3 32.81 -22.63 29.66
C ALA A 3 31.32 -22.28 29.56
N ALA A 4 31.03 -21.03 29.94
CA ALA A 4 30.03 -20.11 29.40
C ALA A 4 28.54 -20.54 29.29
N SER A 5 27.67 -19.74 29.91
CA SER A 5 26.64 -19.01 29.14
C SER A 5 26.05 -17.90 30.02
N ASP A 6 26.49 -16.67 29.77
CA ASP A 6 25.81 -15.45 30.20
C ASP A 6 24.57 -15.30 29.30
N GLU A 7 23.38 -15.53 29.84
CA GLU A 7 22.12 -15.26 29.13
C GLU A 7 21.86 -13.76 29.16
N GLU A 8 22.32 -13.04 28.12
CA GLU A 8 21.90 -11.67 27.88
C GLU A 8 20.39 -11.62 27.56
N VAL A 9 19.62 -11.12 28.52
CA VAL A 9 18.19 -10.84 28.36
C VAL A 9 18.02 -9.66 27.41
N VAL A 10 17.74 -9.94 26.14
CA VAL A 10 17.46 -8.92 25.12
C VAL A 10 16.15 -8.19 25.49
N ALA A 11 16.26 -6.93 25.90
CA ALA A 11 15.11 -6.10 26.25
C ALA A 11 14.12 -5.99 25.06
N PRO A 12 12.80 -6.05 25.30
CA PRO A 12 11.81 -6.01 24.23
C PRO A 12 11.88 -4.68 23.47
N ILE A 13 12.11 -4.76 22.16
CA ILE A 13 12.10 -3.62 21.24
C ILE A 13 10.73 -2.94 21.33
N LYS A 14 10.72 -1.67 21.76
CA LYS A 14 9.49 -0.85 21.82
C LYS A 14 8.82 -0.87 20.45
N ARG A 15 7.60 -1.39 20.38
CA ARG A 15 6.78 -1.38 19.15
C ARG A 15 6.66 0.07 18.68
N ARG A 16 7.08 0.36 17.44
CA ARG A 16 6.89 1.68 16.82
C ARG A 16 5.42 2.06 16.94
N GLY A 17 5.14 3.24 17.50
CA GLY A 17 3.78 3.75 17.68
C GLY A 17 3.01 3.81 16.36
N LYS A 18 1.68 3.81 16.44
CA LYS A 18 0.82 3.99 15.25
C LYS A 18 1.17 5.32 14.57
N ARG A 19 1.33 5.30 13.24
CA ARG A 19 1.59 6.51 12.46
C ARG A 19 0.40 7.45 12.61
N LYS A 20 0.67 8.75 12.77
CA LYS A 20 -0.38 9.78 12.76
C LYS A 20 -1.08 9.74 11.39
N PRO A 21 -2.42 9.89 11.37
CA PRO A 21 -3.16 10.00 10.11
C PRO A 21 -2.71 11.23 9.33
N ARG A 22 -2.95 11.22 8.02
CA ARG A 22 -2.63 12.37 7.16
C ARG A 22 -3.46 13.58 7.56
N PRO A 23 -2.94 14.81 7.37
CA PRO A 23 -3.74 16.02 7.51
C PRO A 23 -5.00 15.93 6.65
N ALA A 24 -6.16 16.24 7.23
CA ALA A 24 -7.44 16.21 6.52
C ALA A 24 -7.57 17.38 5.53
N ASP A 25 -6.83 18.46 5.76
CA ASP A 25 -6.92 19.72 5.01
C ASP A 25 -6.19 19.68 3.66
N LEU A 26 -5.42 18.62 3.39
CA LEU A 26 -4.72 18.46 2.12
C LEU A 26 -5.66 17.90 1.04
N PRO A 27 -5.58 18.42 -0.20
CA PRO A 27 -6.38 17.90 -1.31
C PRO A 27 -6.06 16.43 -1.57
N ARG A 28 -7.10 15.61 -1.73
CA ARG A 28 -7.01 14.17 -1.98
C ARG A 28 -7.32 13.88 -3.44
N ILE A 29 -6.41 13.17 -4.11
CA ILE A 29 -6.61 12.67 -5.47
C ILE A 29 -6.78 11.16 -5.39
N GLU A 30 -7.90 10.64 -5.90
CA GLU A 30 -8.17 9.20 -5.94
C GLU A 30 -7.67 8.60 -7.25
N ILE A 31 -6.88 7.54 -7.15
CA ILE A 31 -6.42 6.75 -8.30
C ILE A 31 -6.94 5.34 -8.10
N ILE A 32 -7.88 4.94 -8.95
CA ILE A 32 -8.52 3.63 -8.91
C ILE A 32 -7.72 2.68 -9.78
N HIS A 33 -7.29 1.56 -9.20
CA HIS A 33 -6.65 0.45 -9.89
C HIS A 33 -7.66 -0.68 -10.07
N GLU A 34 -7.95 -0.99 -11.32
CA GLU A 34 -8.88 -2.04 -11.72
C GLU A 34 -8.12 -3.21 -12.38
N LEU A 35 -8.72 -4.40 -12.34
CA LEU A 35 -8.20 -5.52 -13.10
C LEU A 35 -8.44 -5.28 -14.59
N PRO A 36 -7.51 -5.70 -15.46
CA PRO A 36 -7.72 -5.62 -16.89
C PRO A 36 -8.87 -6.57 -17.31
N GLU A 37 -9.56 -6.22 -18.40
CA GLU A 37 -10.80 -6.92 -18.80
C GLU A 37 -10.62 -8.43 -19.01
N HIS A 38 -9.45 -8.85 -19.50
CA HIS A 38 -9.15 -10.26 -19.72
C HIS A 38 -9.02 -11.08 -18.42
N GLU A 39 -8.71 -10.43 -17.30
CA GLU A 39 -8.64 -11.07 -15.98
C GLU A 39 -9.95 -11.02 -15.21
N LEU A 40 -10.94 -10.27 -15.69
CA LEU A 40 -12.28 -10.21 -15.09
C LEU A 40 -13.08 -11.49 -15.35
N THR A 41 -12.67 -12.33 -16.29
CA THR A 41 -13.29 -13.64 -16.52
C THR A 41 -12.66 -14.67 -15.59
N CYS A 42 -13.48 -15.36 -14.81
CA CYS A 42 -13.01 -16.45 -13.98
C CYS A 42 -12.93 -17.76 -14.78
N ILE A 43 -12.16 -18.72 -14.26
CA ILE A 43 -11.98 -20.06 -14.87
C ILE A 43 -13.31 -20.82 -14.97
N CYS A 44 -14.27 -20.54 -14.07
CA CYS A 44 -15.62 -21.11 -14.14
C CYS A 44 -16.50 -20.50 -15.25
N GLY A 45 -16.02 -19.50 -15.99
CA GLY A 45 -16.78 -18.80 -17.03
C GLY A 45 -17.61 -17.61 -16.52
N CYS A 46 -17.71 -17.40 -15.21
CA CYS A 46 -18.41 -16.26 -14.64
C CYS A 46 -17.54 -14.99 -14.61
N ARG A 47 -18.20 -13.82 -14.64
CA ARG A 47 -17.52 -12.53 -14.48
C ARG A 47 -17.23 -12.28 -13.00
N LYS A 48 -15.96 -12.00 -12.67
CA LYS A 48 -15.55 -11.57 -11.33
C LYS A 48 -16.20 -10.23 -11.00
N HIS A 49 -16.63 -10.09 -9.75
CA HIS A 49 -17.24 -8.87 -9.23
C HIS A 49 -16.36 -8.29 -8.13
N THR A 50 -16.47 -6.99 -7.89
CA THR A 50 -15.72 -6.32 -6.82
C THR A 50 -16.28 -6.75 -5.46
N ILE A 51 -15.44 -7.37 -4.64
CA ILE A 51 -15.76 -7.84 -3.28
C ILE A 51 -15.32 -6.83 -2.22
N GLY A 52 -14.27 -6.07 -2.52
CA GLY A 52 -13.75 -5.07 -1.58
C GLY A 52 -12.78 -4.10 -2.25
N GLU A 53 -12.26 -3.18 -1.44
CA GLU A 53 -11.31 -2.16 -1.89
C GLU A 53 -10.18 -2.02 -0.87
N GLU A 54 -8.94 -2.09 -1.34
CA GLU A 54 -7.75 -1.81 -0.54
C GLU A 54 -7.26 -0.39 -0.81
N VAL A 55 -7.37 0.46 0.22
CA VAL A 55 -6.96 1.87 0.14
C VAL A 55 -5.54 2.06 0.65
N SER A 56 -4.73 2.85 -0.04
CA SER A 56 -3.38 3.25 0.38
C SER A 56 -3.12 4.72 0.09
N GLU A 57 -2.60 5.45 1.09
CA GLU A 57 -2.40 6.91 0.99
C GLU A 57 -0.92 7.30 0.95
N GLN A 58 -0.54 8.11 -0.04
CA GLN A 58 0.80 8.67 -0.21
C GLN A 58 0.75 10.20 -0.24
N LEU A 59 1.80 10.86 0.27
CA LEU A 59 1.97 12.29 0.04
C LEU A 59 2.71 12.51 -1.27
N GLU A 60 2.23 13.45 -2.06
CA GLU A 60 2.86 13.89 -3.30
C GLU A 60 3.13 15.39 -3.22
N ILE A 61 4.31 15.80 -3.69
CA ILE A 61 4.69 17.20 -3.82
C ILE A 61 4.74 17.51 -5.31
N VAL A 62 3.81 18.35 -5.74
CA VAL A 62 3.92 19.08 -7.02
C VAL A 62 4.56 20.43 -6.66
N PRO A 63 5.41 21.05 -7.51
CA PRO A 63 6.21 22.23 -7.16
C PRO A 63 5.47 23.46 -6.56
N MET A 64 4.15 23.44 -6.42
CA MET A 64 3.34 24.46 -5.76
C MET A 64 2.30 23.92 -4.76
N GLN A 65 2.11 22.60 -4.69
CA GLN A 65 1.02 21.99 -3.92
C GLN A 65 1.43 20.66 -3.30
N ILE A 66 1.11 20.49 -2.02
CA ILE A 66 1.17 19.21 -1.34
C ILE A 66 -0.21 18.57 -1.42
N ARG A 67 -0.27 17.33 -1.88
CA ARG A 67 -1.52 16.57 -2.00
C ARG A 67 -1.36 15.15 -1.50
N VAL A 68 -2.48 14.52 -1.19
CA VAL A 68 -2.53 13.11 -0.80
C VAL A 68 -3.05 12.30 -1.99
N ILE A 69 -2.24 11.38 -2.51
CA ILE A 69 -2.71 10.39 -3.47
C ILE A 69 -3.32 9.23 -2.69
N LYS A 70 -4.60 8.95 -2.93
CA LYS A 70 -5.32 7.79 -2.41
C LYS A 70 -5.43 6.75 -3.52
N HIS A 71 -4.60 5.72 -3.44
CA HIS A 71 -4.70 4.56 -4.31
C HIS A 71 -5.79 3.62 -3.81
N VAL A 72 -6.81 3.38 -4.63
CA VAL A 72 -7.90 2.45 -4.35
C VAL A 72 -7.72 1.24 -5.25
N ARG A 73 -7.36 0.10 -4.67
CA ARG A 73 -7.19 -1.16 -5.41
C ARG A 73 -8.44 -2.00 -5.25
N LYS A 74 -9.12 -2.27 -6.36
CA LYS A 74 -10.31 -3.12 -6.34
C LYS A 74 -9.91 -4.58 -6.13
N VAL A 75 -10.57 -5.23 -5.18
CA VAL A 75 -10.48 -6.66 -4.91
C VAL A 75 -11.64 -7.33 -5.61
N TYR A 76 -11.35 -8.30 -6.48
CA TYR A 76 -12.34 -9.03 -7.25
C TYR A 76 -12.44 -10.47 -6.78
N GLY A 77 -13.63 -11.04 -6.86
CA GLY A 77 -13.79 -12.48 -6.75
C GLY A 77 -15.04 -13.00 -7.42
N CYS A 78 -15.19 -14.31 -7.34
CA CYS A 78 -16.22 -15.10 -7.98
C CYS A 78 -17.22 -15.54 -6.91
N ARG A 79 -18.52 -15.57 -7.24
CA ARG A 79 -19.55 -16.11 -6.30
C ARG A 79 -19.72 -17.62 -6.45
N ASP A 80 -19.60 -18.09 -7.69
CA ASP A 80 -19.87 -19.48 -8.06
C ASP A 80 -18.69 -20.40 -7.78
N CYS A 81 -17.52 -19.82 -7.57
CA CYS A 81 -16.29 -20.55 -7.33
C CYS A 81 -15.60 -19.96 -6.11
N GLU A 82 -15.25 -20.81 -5.14
CA GLU A 82 -14.51 -20.46 -3.91
C GLU A 82 -13.03 -20.15 -4.20
N MET A 83 -12.74 -19.59 -5.37
CA MET A 83 -11.40 -19.15 -5.77
C MET A 83 -10.96 -17.96 -4.94
N ALA A 84 -9.67 -17.92 -4.63
CA ALA A 84 -9.07 -16.83 -3.88
C ALA A 84 -9.34 -15.48 -4.58
N PRO A 85 -9.68 -14.42 -3.82
CA PRO A 85 -9.88 -13.08 -4.38
C PRO A 85 -8.61 -12.58 -5.07
N VAL A 86 -8.78 -11.93 -6.22
CA VAL A 86 -7.69 -11.30 -6.98
C VAL A 86 -7.76 -9.79 -6.76
N THR A 87 -6.71 -9.22 -6.18
CA THR A 87 -6.59 -7.78 -5.97
C THR A 87 -5.86 -7.13 -7.13
N ALA A 88 -6.30 -5.94 -7.55
CA ALA A 88 -5.59 -5.17 -8.56
C ALA A 88 -4.13 -4.89 -8.16
N ASP A 89 -3.27 -4.88 -9.17
CA ASP A 89 -1.84 -4.76 -8.97
C ASP A 89 -1.48 -3.51 -8.17
N LYS A 90 -0.50 -3.70 -7.30
CA LYS A 90 0.01 -2.60 -6.48
C LYS A 90 0.88 -1.70 -7.35
N PRO A 91 0.70 -0.36 -7.32
CA PRO A 91 1.63 0.54 -7.99
C PRO A 91 3.03 0.34 -7.42
N ALA A 92 4.04 0.32 -8.31
CA ALA A 92 5.44 0.16 -7.90
C ALA A 92 5.83 1.27 -6.92
N GLN A 93 6.27 0.87 -5.71
CA GLN A 93 6.72 1.81 -4.69
C GLN A 93 8.23 1.67 -4.52
N LEU A 94 8.95 2.80 -4.60
CA LEU A 94 10.40 2.81 -4.41
C LEU A 94 10.81 2.35 -3.01
N ILE A 95 10.00 2.67 -2.00
CA ILE A 95 10.16 2.21 -0.62
C ILE A 95 8.85 1.59 -0.17
N GLU A 96 8.88 0.31 0.19
CA GLU A 96 7.69 -0.40 0.64
C GLU A 96 7.09 0.22 1.90
N LYS A 97 5.76 0.40 1.91
CA LYS A 97 5.01 0.95 3.05
C LYS A 97 5.44 2.38 3.40
N SER A 98 6.12 3.07 2.50
CA SER A 98 6.49 4.47 2.69
C SER A 98 5.29 5.38 2.51
N MET A 99 5.34 6.47 3.25
CA MET A 99 4.41 7.58 3.16
C MET A 99 4.75 8.56 2.03
N ALA A 100 6.00 8.54 1.55
CA ALA A 100 6.48 9.43 0.50
C ALA A 100 6.18 8.83 -0.87
N SER A 101 5.56 9.60 -1.76
CA SER A 101 5.51 9.26 -3.17
C SER A 101 6.91 9.39 -3.80
N PRO A 102 7.13 8.84 -5.00
CA PRO A 102 8.37 9.06 -5.74
C PRO A 102 8.69 10.54 -5.95
N SER A 103 7.67 11.41 -6.11
CA SER A 103 7.90 12.85 -6.29
C SER A 103 8.46 13.50 -5.02
N VAL A 104 8.02 13.08 -3.84
CA VAL A 104 8.57 13.56 -2.56
C VAL A 104 10.03 13.16 -2.42
N LEU A 105 10.36 11.92 -2.75
CA LEU A 105 11.74 11.44 -2.70
C LEU A 105 12.63 12.18 -3.71
N ALA A 106 12.13 12.41 -4.93
CA ALA A 106 12.84 13.21 -5.93
C ALA A 106 13.11 14.64 -5.43
N MET A 107 12.11 15.29 -4.83
CA MET A 107 12.27 16.63 -4.27
C MET A 107 13.38 16.65 -3.19
N LEU A 108 13.36 15.71 -2.26
CA LEU A 108 14.37 15.60 -1.21
C LEU A 108 15.79 15.38 -1.75
N LEU A 109 15.95 14.66 -2.86
CA LEU A 109 17.25 14.45 -3.50
C LEU A 109 17.76 15.73 -4.19
N THR A 110 16.86 16.60 -4.66
CA THR A 110 17.22 17.86 -5.35
C THR A 110 17.39 19.05 -4.41
N ILE A 111 16.84 18.98 -3.20
CA ILE A 111 17.04 20.01 -2.17
C ILE A 111 18.50 19.94 -1.73
N LYS A 112 19.25 21.00 -2.06
CA LYS A 112 20.66 21.15 -1.76
C LYS A 112 20.88 21.85 -0.42
#